data_AF-A0A429SRS0-F1
#
_entry.id   AF-A0A429SRS0-F1
#
_cell.length_a   1.000
_cell.length_b   1.000
_cell.length_c   1.000
_cell.angle_alpha   90.00
_cell.angle_beta   90.00
_cell.angle_gamma   90.00
#
_symmetry.space_group_name_H-M   'P 1'
#
loop_
_entity.id
_entity.type
_entity.pdbx_description
1 polymer ?
#
loop_
_entity_poly.entity_id
_entity_poly.type
_entity_poly.pdbx_seq_one_letter_code
_entity_poly.pdbx_strand_id
1 'polypeptide(L)'
;MTTPSVLAHLPTAGRRQAQRSIRLSQLTRAVETARQQHDDARAAVHRLNQHLDRTRTAVERSNRYLALYPFAPERQEEHSRLGAELAGLEAAQREAAALSAAASVAYESARLELAWLDRPHAAGPDAGRAEAFSLRDNAVNAAGYTVTVLSPPLEQGAPWRRTDYGVVRRSRARSILAAWAEQPHTHLLRDAHGRLFVARTSARLELEPTDIAPPSTEGEALRASLAVYGFAAYDDDERGFTWLVVPIAPGAAEDDARTGLHFRVSSGDRANRPASAHDEPWGASLYDGDDYVATLDAAPAGAPLAEDCAHIARAIAAHSDTLRSQQ
;
A
#
# COMPACT_ATOMS: atom_id res chain seq x y z
N MET A 1 17.72 12.72 -4.98
CA MET A 1 18.57 13.24 -3.88
C MET A 1 20.03 13.37 -4.32
N THR A 2 20.54 14.59 -4.52
CA THR A 2 21.98 14.85 -4.69
C THR A 2 22.69 14.66 -3.36
N THR A 3 23.70 13.79 -3.32
CA THR A 3 24.55 13.63 -2.14
C THR A 3 25.15 15.00 -1.79
N PRO A 4 24.98 15.54 -0.56
CA PRO A 4 25.58 16.80 -0.17
C PRO A 4 27.08 16.78 -0.52
N SER A 5 27.59 17.81 -1.21
CA SER A 5 28.98 17.86 -1.70
C SER A 5 30.01 17.55 -0.61
N VAL A 6 29.66 17.83 0.65
CA VAL A 6 30.46 17.54 1.85
C VAL A 6 30.71 16.04 2.07
N LEU A 7 29.77 15.16 1.72
CA LEU A 7 29.91 13.70 1.90
C LEU A 7 30.76 13.03 0.81
N ALA A 8 30.99 13.72 -0.32
CA ALA A 8 31.79 13.19 -1.43
C ALA A 8 33.26 13.01 -1.05
N HIS A 9 33.77 13.78 -0.08
CA HIS A 9 35.17 13.76 0.34
C HIS A 9 35.47 12.75 1.47
N LEU A 10 34.45 12.09 2.04
CA LEU A 10 34.64 11.11 3.12
C LEU A 10 35.10 9.74 2.57
N PRO A 11 35.94 9.00 3.33
CA PRO A 11 36.20 7.58 3.08
C PRO A 11 34.88 6.79 3.03
N THR A 12 34.83 5.70 2.25
CA THR A 12 33.61 4.91 2.01
C THR A 12 32.88 4.52 3.30
N ALA A 13 33.60 4.11 4.34
CA ALA A 13 33.01 3.77 5.63
C ALA A 13 32.37 4.98 6.33
N GLY A 14 33.08 6.11 6.38
CA GLY A 14 32.57 7.36 6.95
C GLY A 14 31.37 7.91 6.16
N ARG A 15 31.38 7.79 4.83
CA ARG A 15 30.24 8.16 3.98
C ARG A 15 29.00 7.32 4.29
N ARG A 16 29.15 5.99 4.41
CA ARG A 16 28.04 5.08 4.77
C ARG A 16 27.47 5.41 6.16
N GLN A 17 28.33 5.68 7.13
CA GLN A 17 27.91 6.06 8.49
C GLN A 17 27.16 7.40 8.49
N ALA A 18 27.66 8.40 7.76
CA ALA A 18 27.00 9.69 7.63
C ALA A 18 25.64 9.57 6.93
N GLN A 19 25.55 8.81 5.83
CA GLN A 19 24.30 8.53 5.13
C GLN A 19 23.29 7.79 6.03
N ARG A 20 23.76 6.82 6.81
CA ARG A 20 22.92 6.11 7.80
C ARG A 20 22.37 7.06 8.85
N SER A 21 23.20 7.95 9.40
CA SER A 21 22.78 8.94 10.41
C SER A 21 21.73 9.93 9.86
N ILE A 22 21.93 10.42 8.63
CA ILE A 22 20.96 11.30 7.95
C ILE A 22 19.64 10.56 7.73
N ARG A 23 19.69 9.33 7.20
CA ARG A 23 18.50 8.50 6.97
C ARG A 23 17.76 8.19 8.26
N LEU A 24 18.48 7.88 9.34
CA LEU A 24 17.90 7.65 10.67
C LEU A 24 17.14 8.88 11.14
N SER A 25 17.76 10.06 11.08
CA SER A 25 17.13 11.32 11.48
C SER A 25 15.88 11.65 10.64
N GLN A 26 15.91 11.35 9.34
CA GLN A 26 14.75 11.52 8.45
C GLN A 26 13.61 10.56 8.82
N LEU A 27 13.91 9.28 9.02
CA LEU A 27 12.93 8.27 9.39
C LEU A 27 12.33 8.53 10.78
N THR A 28 13.12 8.96 11.76
CA THR A 28 12.59 9.32 13.08
C THR A 28 11.53 10.43 12.97
N ARG A 29 11.81 11.49 12.20
CA ARG A 29 10.82 12.54 11.94
C ARG A 29 9.60 12.01 11.20
N ALA A 30 9.80 11.17 10.18
CA ALA A 30 8.70 10.57 9.42
C ALA A 30 7.79 9.72 10.33
N VAL A 31 8.36 8.96 11.27
CA VAL A 31 7.60 8.18 12.27
C VAL A 31 6.79 9.12 13.18
N GLU A 32 7.39 10.19 13.68
CA GLU A 32 6.69 11.17 14.53
C GLU A 32 5.54 11.86 13.79
N THR A 33 5.78 12.33 12.56
CA THR A 33 4.76 12.96 11.72
C THR A 33 3.63 11.98 11.38
N ALA A 34 3.95 10.76 10.94
CA ALA A 34 2.95 9.75 10.59
C ALA A 34 2.14 9.32 11.82
N ARG A 35 2.76 9.24 12.99
CA ARG A 35 2.07 8.95 14.25
C ARG A 35 1.06 10.06 14.59
N GLN A 36 1.48 11.31 14.54
CA GLN A 36 0.60 12.45 14.83
C GLN A 36 -0.60 12.46 13.89
N GLN A 37 -0.37 12.27 12.58
CA GLN A 37 -1.43 12.16 11.59
C GLN A 37 -2.39 10.99 11.87
N HIS A 38 -1.87 9.83 12.21
CA HIS A 38 -2.67 8.67 12.57
C HIS A 38 -3.55 8.93 13.81
N ASP A 39 -2.98 9.53 14.86
CA ASP A 39 -3.70 9.83 16.09
C ASP A 39 -4.79 10.90 15.87
N ASP A 40 -4.49 11.95 15.09
CA ASP A 40 -5.44 13.00 14.71
C ASP A 40 -6.60 12.45 13.85
N ALA A 41 -6.27 11.60 12.86
CA ALA A 41 -7.26 10.95 12.00
C ALA A 41 -8.20 10.05 12.80
N ARG A 42 -7.65 9.23 13.70
CA ARG A 42 -8.43 8.35 14.56
C ARG A 42 -9.33 9.15 15.51
N ALA A 43 -8.84 10.25 16.07
CA ALA A 43 -9.63 11.14 16.89
C ALA A 43 -10.77 11.81 16.09
N ALA A 44 -10.53 12.19 14.83
CA ALA A 44 -11.55 12.74 13.93
C ALA A 44 -12.66 11.74 13.65
N VAL A 45 -12.32 10.49 13.29
CA VAL A 45 -13.30 9.40 13.08
C VAL A 45 -14.14 9.20 14.35
N HIS A 46 -13.51 9.18 15.52
CA HIS A 46 -14.24 9.02 16.78
C HIS A 46 -15.25 10.15 17.04
N ARG A 47 -14.84 11.41 16.83
CA ARG A 47 -15.73 12.57 16.98
C ARG A 47 -16.90 12.53 15.99
N LEU A 48 -16.65 12.17 14.73
CA LEU A 48 -17.68 12.08 13.69
C LEU A 48 -18.68 10.95 13.98
N ASN A 49 -18.23 9.79 14.46
CA ASN A 49 -19.12 8.71 14.87
C ASN A 49 -20.05 9.15 16.02
N GLN A 50 -19.52 9.86 17.02
CA GLN A 50 -20.35 10.39 18.11
C GLN A 50 -21.41 11.38 17.61
N HIS A 51 -21.07 12.23 16.62
CA HIS A 51 -22.02 13.16 16.02
C HIS A 51 -23.08 12.41 15.21
N LEU A 52 -22.66 11.46 14.37
CA LEU A 52 -23.57 10.60 13.61
C LEU A 52 -24.60 9.90 14.49
N ASP A 53 -24.18 9.32 15.61
CA ASP A 53 -25.10 8.62 16.52
C ASP A 53 -26.16 9.58 17.10
N ARG A 54 -25.75 10.80 17.45
CA ARG A 54 -26.68 11.85 17.93
C ARG A 54 -27.65 12.27 16.84
N THR A 55 -27.16 12.53 15.62
CA THR A 55 -27.99 12.97 14.49
C THR A 55 -28.93 11.86 14.03
N ARG A 56 -28.49 10.60 13.99
CA ARG A 56 -29.36 9.43 13.74
C ARG A 56 -30.48 9.33 14.75
N THR A 57 -30.15 9.47 16.04
CA THR A 57 -31.17 9.49 17.11
C THR A 57 -32.17 10.64 16.93
N ALA A 58 -31.72 11.82 16.48
CA ALA A 58 -32.59 12.96 16.20
C ALA A 58 -33.49 12.71 14.98
N VAL A 59 -32.96 12.13 13.89
CA VAL A 59 -33.73 11.74 12.69
C VAL A 59 -34.77 10.68 13.05
N GLU A 60 -34.41 9.63 13.78
CA GLU A 60 -35.36 8.60 14.23
C GLU A 60 -36.48 9.18 15.09
N ARG A 61 -36.13 10.11 16.00
CA ARG A 61 -37.12 10.82 16.81
C ARG A 61 -38.06 11.63 15.92
N SER A 62 -37.51 12.42 14.98
CA SER A 62 -38.28 13.20 14.01
C SER A 62 -39.24 12.31 13.21
N ASN A 63 -38.77 11.16 12.70
CA ASN A 63 -39.59 10.17 11.99
C ASN A 63 -40.76 9.65 12.84
N ARG A 64 -40.51 9.31 14.12
CA ARG A 64 -41.58 8.88 15.04
C ARG A 64 -42.60 9.99 15.27
N TYR A 65 -42.17 11.24 15.40
CA TYR A 65 -43.09 12.37 15.53
C TYR A 65 -43.93 12.59 14.26
N LEU A 66 -43.33 12.54 13.07
CA LEU A 66 -44.07 12.69 11.81
C LEU A 66 -45.09 11.56 11.59
N ALA A 67 -44.86 10.36 12.14
CA ALA A 67 -45.80 9.26 12.08
C ALA A 67 -47.03 9.45 13.01
N LEU A 68 -46.88 10.20 14.12
CA LEU A 68 -47.91 10.34 15.14
C LEU A 68 -48.76 11.61 15.02
N TYR A 69 -48.23 12.65 14.40
CA TYR A 69 -48.86 13.96 14.35
C TYR A 69 -49.15 14.40 12.91
N PRO A 70 -50.21 15.17 12.67
CA PRO A 70 -50.53 15.69 11.35
C PRO A 70 -49.44 16.61 10.80
N PHE A 71 -49.45 16.75 9.48
CA PHE A 71 -48.46 17.50 8.72
C PHE A 71 -48.32 18.96 9.19
N ALA A 72 -47.08 19.39 9.45
CA ALA A 72 -46.72 20.77 9.70
C ALA A 72 -45.46 21.11 8.87
N PRO A 73 -45.48 22.16 8.03
CA PRO A 73 -44.39 22.45 7.09
C PRO A 73 -43.04 22.68 7.79
N GLU A 74 -43.05 23.37 8.94
CA GLU A 74 -41.85 23.60 9.77
C GLU A 74 -41.15 22.30 10.18
N ARG A 75 -41.93 21.23 10.44
CA ARG A 75 -41.36 19.92 10.82
C ARG A 75 -40.78 19.19 9.63
N GLN A 76 -41.36 19.37 8.44
CA GLN A 76 -40.81 18.80 7.21
C GLN A 76 -39.48 19.48 6.85
N GLU A 77 -39.38 20.80 7.05
CA GLU A 77 -38.13 21.54 6.90
C GLU A 77 -37.06 21.06 7.88
N GLU A 78 -37.41 20.92 9.16
CA GLU A 78 -36.49 20.38 10.18
C GLU A 78 -36.04 18.95 9.85
N HIS A 79 -36.97 18.09 9.42
CA HIS A 79 -36.65 16.73 9.00
C HIS A 79 -35.70 16.71 7.80
N SER A 80 -35.96 17.54 6.79
CA SER A 80 -35.12 17.67 5.60
C SER A 80 -33.72 18.19 5.97
N ARG A 81 -33.63 19.15 6.90
CA ARG A 81 -32.36 19.67 7.42
C ARG A 81 -31.57 18.58 8.15
N LEU A 82 -32.21 17.80 9.02
CA LEU A 82 -31.56 16.69 9.72
C LEU A 82 -31.10 15.58 8.75
N GLY A 83 -31.88 15.31 7.70
CA GLY A 83 -31.49 14.38 6.64
C GLY A 83 -30.26 14.85 5.87
N ALA A 84 -30.21 16.14 5.49
CA ALA A 84 -29.05 16.73 4.84
C ALA A 84 -27.81 16.76 5.75
N GLU A 85 -27.98 17.07 7.03
CA GLU A 85 -26.91 17.01 8.04
C GLU A 85 -26.37 15.58 8.18
N LEU A 86 -27.25 14.58 8.27
CA LEU A 86 -26.86 13.17 8.37
C LEU A 86 -26.04 12.74 7.15
N ALA A 87 -26.50 13.06 5.94
CA ALA A 87 -25.78 12.73 4.71
C ALA A 87 -24.39 13.39 4.65
N GLY A 88 -24.29 14.67 5.07
CA GLY A 88 -23.01 15.37 5.16
C GLY A 88 -22.04 14.76 6.17
N LEU A 89 -22.54 14.36 7.34
CA LEU A 89 -21.75 13.67 8.36
C LEU A 89 -21.28 12.29 7.89
N GLU A 90 -22.10 11.53 7.15
CA GLU A 90 -21.73 10.23 6.62
C GLU A 90 -20.66 10.32 5.53
N ALA A 91 -20.68 11.38 4.71
CA ALA A 91 -19.61 11.68 3.77
C ALA A 91 -18.31 12.06 4.50
N ALA A 92 -18.39 12.97 5.48
CA ALA A 92 -17.22 13.39 6.26
C ALA A 92 -16.61 12.23 7.06
N GLN A 93 -17.44 11.32 7.60
CA GLN A 93 -16.98 10.13 8.32
C GLN A 93 -16.22 9.17 7.40
N ARG A 94 -16.72 8.95 6.17
CA ARG A 94 -16.03 8.12 5.18
C ARG A 94 -14.68 8.71 4.78
N GLU A 95 -14.61 10.02 4.55
CA GLU A 95 -13.35 10.72 4.26
C GLU A 95 -12.35 10.59 5.42
N ALA A 96 -12.80 10.83 6.66
CA ALA A 96 -11.95 10.67 7.84
C ALA A 96 -11.48 9.22 8.05
N ALA A 97 -12.34 8.23 7.75
CA ALA A 97 -11.98 6.82 7.82
C ALA A 97 -10.96 6.43 6.75
N ALA A 98 -11.09 6.94 5.53
CA ALA A 98 -10.13 6.75 4.45
C ALA A 98 -8.75 7.33 4.79
N LEU A 99 -8.72 8.53 5.38
CA LEU A 99 -7.51 9.18 5.87
C LEU A 99 -6.87 8.37 7.00
N SER A 100 -7.67 7.94 7.98
CA SER A 100 -7.18 7.12 9.10
C SER A 100 -6.60 5.78 8.63
N ALA A 101 -7.19 5.16 7.60
CA ALA A 101 -6.71 3.90 7.04
C ALA A 101 -5.33 4.07 6.39
N ALA A 102 -5.14 5.09 5.55
CA ALA A 102 -3.83 5.37 4.95
C ALA A 102 -2.79 5.83 5.97
N ALA A 103 -3.17 6.66 6.95
CA ALA A 103 -2.26 7.09 8.01
C ALA A 103 -1.73 5.92 8.85
N SER A 104 -2.56 4.90 9.10
CA SER A 104 -2.14 3.68 9.77
C SER A 104 -1.07 2.92 8.97
N VAL A 105 -1.26 2.79 7.64
CA VAL A 105 -0.27 2.13 6.76
C VAL A 105 1.05 2.92 6.70
N ALA A 106 0.97 4.24 6.57
CA ALA A 106 2.15 5.12 6.53
C ALA A 106 2.95 5.04 7.84
N TYR A 107 2.26 5.08 8.99
CA TYR A 107 2.89 4.95 10.31
C TYR A 107 3.59 3.59 10.47
N GLU A 108 2.91 2.50 10.13
CA GLU A 108 3.48 1.15 10.20
C GLU A 108 4.68 0.98 9.26
N SER A 109 4.62 1.55 8.05
CA SER A 109 5.76 1.56 7.13
C SER A 109 6.97 2.26 7.73
N ALA A 110 6.81 3.49 8.23
CA ALA A 110 7.90 4.26 8.81
C ALA A 110 8.53 3.54 10.01
N ARG A 111 7.70 2.89 10.85
CA ARG A 111 8.14 2.07 11.98
C ARG A 111 8.97 0.87 11.51
N LEU A 112 8.52 0.16 10.48
CA LEU A 112 9.25 -0.97 9.90
C LEU A 112 10.57 -0.53 9.27
N GLU A 113 10.60 0.60 8.54
CA GLU A 113 11.83 1.14 7.96
C GLU A 113 12.88 1.49 9.00
N LEU A 114 12.45 2.08 10.12
CA LEU A 114 13.31 2.36 11.25
C LEU A 114 13.89 1.06 11.84
N ALA A 115 13.05 0.06 12.06
CA ALA A 115 13.47 -1.25 12.56
C ALA A 115 14.47 -1.94 11.61
N TRP A 116 14.27 -1.83 10.30
CA TRP A 116 15.21 -2.32 9.29
C TRP A 116 16.56 -1.61 9.33
N LEU A 117 16.57 -0.30 9.60
CA LEU A 117 17.80 0.47 9.68
C LEU A 117 18.63 0.15 10.94
N ASP A 118 17.96 -0.24 12.02
CA ASP A 118 18.57 -0.64 13.28
C ASP A 118 18.99 -2.11 13.32
N ARG A 119 18.54 -2.90 12.34
CA ARG A 119 18.85 -4.32 12.28
C ARG A 119 20.37 -4.55 12.21
N PRO A 120 20.94 -5.37 13.12
CA PRO A 120 22.34 -5.77 12.99
C PRO A 120 22.52 -6.53 11.67
N HIS A 121 23.64 -6.29 10.99
CA HIS A 121 23.97 -7.09 9.82
C HIS A 121 24.14 -8.54 10.27
N ALA A 122 23.35 -9.45 9.72
CA ALA A 122 23.53 -10.87 9.97
C ALA A 122 24.97 -11.23 9.57
N ALA A 123 25.70 -11.88 10.49
CA ALA A 123 26.98 -12.47 10.14
C ALA A 123 26.76 -13.47 9.00
N GLY A 124 27.67 -13.45 8.01
CA GLY A 124 27.56 -14.28 6.81
C GLY A 124 27.25 -15.73 7.18
N PRO A 125 26.30 -16.38 6.50
CA PRO A 125 25.78 -17.66 6.94
C PRO A 125 26.83 -18.75 6.84
N ASP A 126 26.86 -19.60 7.86
CA ASP A 126 27.49 -20.92 7.74
C ASP A 126 26.76 -21.69 6.61
N ALA A 127 27.52 -22.31 5.73
CA ALA A 127 26.98 -23.02 4.56
C ALA A 127 26.35 -24.36 5.00
N GLY A 128 25.18 -24.28 5.61
CA GLY A 128 24.36 -25.45 5.93
C GLY A 128 23.85 -26.16 4.67
N ARG A 129 23.70 -27.48 4.75
CA ARG A 129 23.10 -28.30 3.69
C ARG A 129 21.61 -27.94 3.55
N ALA A 130 21.16 -27.70 2.32
CA ALA A 130 19.74 -27.53 2.01
C ALA A 130 19.09 -28.86 1.60
N GLU A 131 17.86 -29.09 2.03
CA GLU A 131 17.07 -30.30 1.78
C GLU A 131 15.80 -29.97 0.98
N ALA A 132 15.32 -30.91 0.17
CA ALA A 132 14.10 -30.71 -0.60
C ALA A 132 12.87 -30.59 0.32
N PHE A 133 11.94 -29.69 0.00
CA PHE A 133 10.70 -29.53 0.76
C PHE A 133 9.48 -29.33 -0.16
N SER A 134 8.29 -29.54 0.39
CA SER A 134 7.01 -29.30 -0.29
C SER A 134 6.34 -28.01 0.22
N LEU A 135 5.76 -27.22 -0.68
CA LEU A 135 5.08 -25.96 -0.36
C LEU A 135 3.86 -26.10 0.57
N ARG A 136 3.33 -27.32 0.74
CA ARG A 136 2.17 -27.61 1.59
C ARG A 136 2.46 -27.45 3.09
N ASP A 137 3.72 -27.33 3.51
CA ASP A 137 4.16 -27.49 4.90
C ASP A 137 4.49 -26.17 5.63
N ASN A 138 3.62 -25.15 5.62
CA ASN A 138 3.87 -23.87 6.31
C ASN A 138 5.30 -23.31 6.10
N ALA A 139 5.93 -23.66 4.96
CA ALA A 139 7.37 -23.51 4.77
C ALA A 139 7.79 -22.04 4.68
N VAL A 140 6.82 -21.18 4.36
CA VAL A 140 6.94 -19.73 4.27
C VAL A 140 6.29 -19.12 5.53
N ASN A 141 7.04 -19.08 6.63
CA ASN A 141 6.56 -18.67 7.96
C ASN A 141 7.20 -17.37 8.50
N ALA A 142 8.28 -16.88 7.91
CA ALA A 142 8.91 -15.62 8.33
C ALA A 142 8.02 -14.41 7.99
N ALA A 143 8.25 -13.26 8.64
CA ALA A 143 7.46 -12.05 8.40
C ALA A 143 7.66 -11.51 6.98
N GLY A 144 8.87 -11.63 6.46
CA GLY A 144 9.23 -11.37 5.07
C GLY A 144 10.40 -12.24 4.62
N TYR A 145 10.84 -12.03 3.37
CA TYR A 145 11.99 -12.71 2.79
C TYR A 145 12.81 -11.75 1.94
N THR A 146 14.14 -11.72 2.11
CA THR A 146 15.04 -11.06 1.17
C THR A 146 15.22 -11.95 -0.04
N VAL A 147 14.95 -11.43 -1.23
CA VAL A 147 14.99 -12.17 -2.49
C VAL A 147 16.27 -11.85 -3.25
N THR A 148 17.05 -12.87 -3.56
CA THR A 148 18.26 -12.78 -4.37
C THR A 148 18.15 -13.74 -5.55
N VAL A 149 18.29 -13.24 -6.78
CA VAL A 149 18.41 -14.08 -7.97
C VAL A 149 19.88 -14.23 -8.32
N LEU A 150 20.32 -15.47 -8.46
CA LEU A 150 21.61 -15.82 -9.04
C LEU A 150 21.37 -16.33 -10.46
N SER A 151 21.97 -15.66 -11.44
CA SER A 151 21.96 -16.09 -12.84
C SER A 151 23.33 -16.70 -13.20
N PRO A 152 23.36 -17.73 -14.06
CA PRO A 152 24.63 -18.24 -14.57
C PRO A 152 25.37 -17.13 -15.32
N PRO A 153 26.71 -17.14 -15.27
CA PRO A 153 27.51 -16.21 -16.06
C PRO A 153 27.30 -16.44 -17.57
N LEU A 154 27.51 -15.40 -18.38
CA LEU A 154 27.58 -15.53 -19.84
C LEU A 154 28.87 -16.24 -20.30
N GLU A 155 29.94 -16.12 -19.50
CA GLU A 155 31.25 -16.70 -19.79
C GLU A 155 31.53 -17.90 -18.87
N GLN A 156 32.08 -18.96 -19.45
CA GLN A 156 32.40 -20.18 -18.69
C GLN A 156 33.50 -19.90 -17.65
N GLY A 157 33.21 -20.19 -16.38
CA GLY A 157 34.15 -19.99 -15.27
C GLY A 157 34.00 -18.65 -14.53
N ALA A 158 33.19 -17.71 -15.01
CA ALA A 158 32.86 -16.51 -14.28
C ALA A 158 31.93 -16.80 -13.07
N PRO A 159 31.93 -15.95 -12.03
CA PRO A 159 31.01 -16.12 -10.91
C PRO A 159 29.56 -15.90 -11.35
N TRP A 160 28.63 -16.54 -10.66
CA TRP A 160 27.20 -16.30 -10.88
C TRP A 160 26.88 -14.82 -10.65
N ARG A 161 26.09 -14.24 -11.56
CA ARG A 161 25.64 -12.86 -11.41
C ARG A 161 24.57 -12.82 -10.34
N ARG A 162 24.85 -12.09 -9.26
CA ARG A 162 23.90 -11.83 -8.18
C ARG A 162 23.09 -10.57 -8.46
N THR A 163 21.78 -10.67 -8.30
CA THR A 163 20.85 -9.54 -8.39
C THR A 163 19.93 -9.58 -7.19
N ASP A 164 20.04 -8.57 -6.33
CA ASP A 164 19.19 -8.44 -5.14
C ASP A 164 17.88 -7.73 -5.52
N TYR A 165 16.75 -8.37 -5.23
CA TYR A 165 15.39 -7.85 -5.53
C TYR A 165 14.72 -7.21 -4.30
N GLY A 166 15.45 -7.10 -3.19
CA GLY A 166 14.95 -6.51 -1.95
C GLY A 166 14.12 -7.49 -1.11
N VAL A 167 13.34 -6.94 -0.18
CA VAL A 167 12.54 -7.73 0.78
C VAL A 167 11.10 -7.79 0.32
N VAL A 168 10.52 -8.99 0.32
CA VAL A 168 9.11 -9.23 -0.02
C VAL A 168 8.34 -9.76 1.19
N ARG A 169 7.02 -9.55 1.19
CA ARG A 169 6.13 -10.07 2.22
C ARG A 169 6.01 -11.58 2.13
N ARG A 170 5.62 -12.22 3.24
CA ARG A 170 5.31 -13.66 3.30
C ARG A 170 4.38 -14.13 2.17
N SER A 171 3.31 -13.38 1.89
CA SER A 171 2.34 -13.69 0.83
C SER A 171 3.00 -13.70 -0.55
N ARG A 172 3.80 -12.68 -0.87
CA ARG A 172 4.54 -12.58 -2.13
C ARG A 172 5.61 -13.67 -2.24
N ALA A 173 6.35 -13.96 -1.18
CA ALA A 173 7.30 -15.09 -1.15
C ALA A 173 6.60 -16.42 -1.46
N ARG A 174 5.42 -16.66 -0.89
CA ARG A 174 4.60 -17.84 -1.17
C ARG A 174 4.14 -17.89 -2.63
N SER A 175 3.66 -16.77 -3.17
CA SER A 175 3.26 -16.67 -4.58
C SER A 175 4.43 -16.94 -5.52
N ILE A 176 5.60 -16.36 -5.26
CA ILE A 176 6.83 -16.62 -6.03
C ILE A 176 7.16 -18.11 -6.01
N LEU A 177 7.19 -18.73 -4.83
CA LEU A 177 7.52 -20.15 -4.70
C LEU A 177 6.47 -21.05 -5.38
N ALA A 178 5.19 -20.73 -5.27
CA ALA A 178 4.12 -21.46 -5.95
C ALA A 178 4.27 -21.40 -7.47
N ALA A 179 4.48 -20.21 -8.03
CA ALA A 179 4.72 -20.03 -9.46
C ALA A 179 5.95 -20.82 -9.95
N TRP A 180 7.02 -20.87 -9.16
CA TRP A 180 8.19 -21.68 -9.47
C TRP A 180 7.94 -23.18 -9.34
N ALA A 181 7.12 -23.63 -8.38
CA ALA A 181 6.78 -25.03 -8.19
C ALA A 181 6.01 -25.63 -9.38
N GLU A 182 5.25 -24.80 -10.09
CA GLU A 182 4.52 -25.18 -11.31
C GLU A 182 5.45 -25.36 -12.52
N GLN A 183 6.68 -24.83 -12.47
CA GLN A 183 7.64 -24.92 -13.56
C GLN A 183 8.35 -26.28 -13.57
N PRO A 184 8.45 -26.95 -14.74
CA PRO A 184 9.21 -28.20 -14.88
C PRO A 184 10.69 -28.03 -14.50
N HIS A 185 11.26 -29.09 -13.92
CA HIS A 185 12.67 -29.15 -13.49
C HIS A 185 13.06 -28.10 -12.43
N THR A 186 12.09 -27.68 -11.62
CA THR A 186 12.33 -26.82 -10.47
C THR A 186 12.45 -27.65 -9.20
N HIS A 187 13.49 -27.39 -8.41
CA HIS A 187 13.65 -27.96 -7.09
C HIS A 187 13.52 -26.88 -6.03
N LEU A 188 12.62 -27.10 -5.07
CA LEU A 188 12.49 -26.25 -3.89
C LEU A 188 13.29 -26.86 -2.74
N LEU A 189 14.25 -26.10 -2.22
CA LEU A 189 15.12 -26.54 -1.13
C LEU A 189 15.00 -25.60 0.07
N ARG A 190 15.23 -26.11 1.27
CA ARG A 190 15.22 -25.37 2.52
C ARG A 190 16.41 -25.79 3.36
N ASP A 191 17.10 -24.82 3.95
CA ASP A 191 18.17 -25.13 4.91
C ASP A 191 17.68 -25.12 6.37
N ALA A 192 18.59 -25.47 7.29
CA ALA A 192 18.33 -25.49 8.73
C ALA A 192 17.96 -24.11 9.32
N HIS A 193 18.32 -23.01 8.63
CA HIS A 193 18.00 -21.64 9.04
C HIS A 193 16.68 -21.13 8.44
N GLY A 194 15.99 -21.96 7.65
CA GLY A 194 14.74 -21.58 6.99
C GLY A 194 14.92 -20.73 5.73
N ARG A 195 16.15 -20.59 5.20
CA ARG A 195 16.38 -20.05 3.86
C ARG A 195 15.78 -20.99 2.84
N LEU A 196 15.03 -20.42 1.91
CA LEU A 196 14.36 -21.16 0.85
C LEU A 196 15.11 -20.91 -0.45
N PHE A 197 15.28 -21.96 -1.24
CA PHE A 197 15.98 -21.91 -2.51
C PHE A 197 15.07 -22.46 -3.60
N VAL A 198 15.08 -21.81 -4.75
CA VAL A 198 14.59 -22.38 -6.00
C VAL A 198 15.81 -22.69 -6.85
N ALA A 199 16.01 -23.95 -7.19
CA ALA A 199 17.11 -24.38 -8.04
C ALA A 199 16.59 -24.87 -9.39
N ARG A 200 17.08 -24.24 -10.47
CA ARG A 200 16.92 -24.65 -11.86
C ARG A 200 18.27 -24.54 -12.57
N THR A 201 18.41 -25.21 -13.72
CA THR A 201 19.63 -25.16 -14.54
C THR A 201 20.04 -23.73 -14.93
N SER A 202 19.06 -22.87 -15.23
CA SER A 202 19.27 -21.51 -15.75
C SER A 202 19.17 -20.40 -14.70
N ALA A 203 18.75 -20.70 -13.47
CA ALA A 203 18.58 -19.69 -12.43
C ALA A 203 18.55 -20.35 -11.05
N ARG A 204 19.04 -19.62 -10.05
CA ARG A 204 18.81 -19.93 -8.64
C ARG A 204 18.17 -18.73 -7.98
N LEU A 205 17.15 -18.98 -7.18
CA LEU A 205 16.53 -17.97 -6.34
C LEU A 205 16.83 -18.32 -4.89
N GLU A 206 17.21 -17.34 -4.10
CA GLU A 206 17.40 -17.45 -2.66
C GLU A 206 16.40 -16.51 -1.98
N LEU A 207 15.64 -17.05 -1.02
CA LEU A 207 14.74 -16.31 -0.17
C LEU A 207 15.21 -16.47 1.27
N GLU A 208 15.85 -15.44 1.81
CA GLU A 208 16.35 -15.43 3.17
C GLU A 208 15.27 -14.91 4.13
N PRO A 209 14.85 -15.68 5.15
CA PRO A 209 13.80 -15.27 6.06
C PRO A 209 14.22 -14.04 6.86
N THR A 210 13.25 -13.15 7.09
CA THR A 210 13.42 -12.01 7.98
C THR A 210 12.32 -11.98 9.04
N ASP A 211 12.73 -11.63 10.25
CA ASP A 211 11.88 -11.41 11.42
C ASP A 211 11.12 -10.08 11.34
N ILE A 212 11.63 -9.13 10.56
CA ILE A 212 10.98 -7.85 10.26
C ILE A 212 10.26 -7.97 8.92
N ALA A 213 8.98 -7.60 8.87
CA ALA A 213 8.22 -7.49 7.62
C ALA A 213 8.78 -6.35 6.75
N PRO A 214 8.69 -6.42 5.41
CA PRO A 214 9.06 -5.27 4.59
C PRO A 214 8.13 -4.08 4.89
N PRO A 215 8.65 -2.84 4.78
CA PRO A 215 7.83 -1.64 4.83
C PRO A 215 6.65 -1.70 3.88
N SER A 216 5.54 -1.05 4.26
CA SER A 216 4.39 -0.90 3.38
C SER A 216 4.71 0.07 2.24
N THR A 217 4.03 -0.10 1.11
CA THR A 217 4.21 0.80 -0.04
C THR A 217 3.21 1.96 -0.02
N GLU A 218 3.48 3.00 -0.80
CA GLU A 218 2.51 4.06 -1.06
C GLU A 218 1.19 3.48 -1.62
N GLY A 219 1.28 2.54 -2.57
CA GLY A 219 0.11 1.89 -3.15
C GLY A 219 -0.73 1.11 -2.13
N GLU A 220 -0.12 0.56 -1.09
CA GLU A 220 -0.86 -0.09 0.01
C GLU A 220 -1.60 0.91 0.90
N ALA A 221 -1.07 2.12 1.08
CA ALA A 221 -1.79 3.19 1.78
C ALA A 221 -3.02 3.63 0.96
N LEU A 222 -2.86 3.80 -0.36
CA LEU A 222 -3.96 4.14 -1.26
C LEU A 222 -5.03 3.03 -1.31
N ARG A 223 -4.63 1.76 -1.37
CA ARG A 223 -5.55 0.60 -1.25
C ARG A 223 -6.37 0.67 0.03
N ALA A 224 -5.75 1.01 1.16
CA ALA A 224 -6.43 1.10 2.43
C ALA A 224 -7.50 2.21 2.43
N SER A 225 -7.23 3.36 1.82
CA SER A 225 -8.24 4.41 1.62
C SER A 225 -9.34 4.00 0.64
N LEU A 226 -9.00 3.38 -0.49
CA LEU A 226 -9.97 2.90 -1.49
C LEU A 226 -10.93 1.86 -0.93
N ALA A 227 -10.43 0.97 -0.05
CA ALA A 227 -11.23 -0.05 0.60
C ALA A 227 -12.37 0.54 1.47
N VAL A 228 -12.20 1.73 2.05
CA VAL A 228 -13.25 2.43 2.81
C VAL A 228 -14.44 2.81 1.91
N TYR A 229 -14.19 3.06 0.63
CA TYR A 229 -15.21 3.32 -0.38
C TYR A 229 -15.67 2.07 -1.13
N GLY A 230 -15.16 0.88 -0.75
CA GLY A 230 -15.53 -0.39 -1.35
C GLY A 230 -14.84 -0.70 -2.68
N PHE A 231 -13.76 0.01 -3.02
CA PHE A 231 -12.98 -0.26 -4.23
C PHE A 231 -11.82 -1.22 -3.95
N ALA A 232 -11.67 -2.22 -4.83
CA ALA A 232 -10.46 -3.03 -4.93
C ALA A 232 -9.42 -2.30 -5.79
N ALA A 233 -8.14 -2.57 -5.56
CA ALA A 233 -7.07 -2.00 -6.38
C ALA A 233 -5.89 -2.96 -6.50
N TYR A 234 -5.43 -3.16 -7.73
CA TYR A 234 -4.47 -4.19 -8.11
C TYR A 234 -3.15 -3.58 -8.57
N ASP A 235 -2.04 -4.26 -8.27
CA ASP A 235 -0.71 -3.79 -8.69
C ASP A 235 -0.58 -4.04 -10.19
N ASP A 236 0.04 -3.09 -10.87
CA ASP A 236 0.27 -3.22 -12.30
C ASP A 236 1.56 -2.51 -12.70
N ASP A 237 2.19 -3.01 -13.76
CA ASP A 237 3.47 -2.51 -14.23
C ASP A 237 3.63 -2.60 -15.76
N GLU A 238 4.34 -1.60 -16.30
CA GLU A 238 4.81 -1.64 -17.67
C GLU A 238 6.14 -0.89 -17.76
N ARG A 239 7.14 -1.53 -18.36
CA ARG A 239 8.45 -0.92 -18.68
C ARG A 239 9.13 -0.22 -17.50
N GLY A 240 8.90 -0.72 -16.28
CA GLY A 240 9.50 -0.20 -15.06
C GLY A 240 8.71 0.92 -14.35
N PHE A 241 7.56 1.32 -14.91
CA PHE A 241 6.57 2.15 -14.23
C PHE A 241 5.61 1.25 -13.48
N THR A 242 5.22 1.63 -12.26
CA THR A 242 4.21 0.88 -11.48
C THR A 242 3.06 1.79 -11.07
N TRP A 243 1.84 1.26 -11.16
CA TRP A 243 0.60 1.96 -10.83
C TRP A 243 -0.41 0.99 -10.21
N LEU A 244 -1.53 1.54 -9.76
CA LEU A 244 -2.68 0.76 -9.35
C LEU A 244 -3.77 0.80 -10.41
N VAL A 245 -4.42 -0.34 -10.64
CA VAL A 245 -5.66 -0.44 -11.42
C VAL A 245 -6.84 -0.57 -10.47
N VAL A 246 -7.82 0.32 -10.62
CA VAL A 246 -9.03 0.39 -9.78
C VAL A 246 -10.26 0.21 -10.68
N PRO A 247 -10.86 -0.99 -10.73
CA PRO A 247 -12.07 -1.20 -11.53
C PRO A 247 -13.25 -0.41 -10.96
N ILE A 248 -14.10 0.13 -11.84
CA ILE A 248 -15.34 0.83 -11.44
C ILE A 248 -16.38 -0.15 -10.89
N ALA A 249 -16.41 -1.35 -11.46
CA ALA A 249 -17.30 -2.42 -11.05
C ALA A 249 -16.89 -2.93 -9.65
N PRO A 250 -17.77 -2.81 -8.63
CA PRO A 250 -17.45 -3.27 -7.29
C PRO A 250 -17.26 -4.78 -7.28
N GLY A 251 -16.16 -5.25 -6.69
CA GLY A 251 -15.85 -6.68 -6.57
C GLY A 251 -15.30 -7.34 -7.83
N ALA A 252 -14.93 -6.58 -8.87
CA ALA A 252 -14.25 -7.15 -10.03
C ALA A 252 -12.95 -7.86 -9.62
N ALA A 253 -12.73 -9.06 -10.18
CA ALA A 253 -11.50 -9.82 -9.98
C ALA A 253 -10.30 -9.12 -10.64
N GLU A 254 -9.09 -9.47 -10.20
CA GLU A 254 -7.84 -8.90 -10.73
C GLU A 254 -7.71 -9.09 -12.25
N ASP A 255 -8.02 -10.30 -12.75
CA ASP A 255 -7.94 -10.64 -14.18
C ASP A 255 -8.91 -9.80 -15.04
N ASP A 256 -10.03 -9.35 -14.44
CA ASP A 256 -11.06 -8.56 -15.12
C ASP A 256 -10.85 -7.04 -14.93
N ALA A 257 -9.89 -6.62 -14.11
CA ALA A 257 -9.75 -5.24 -13.66
C ALA A 257 -9.51 -4.25 -14.81
N ARG A 258 -9.01 -4.73 -15.97
CA ARG A 258 -8.77 -3.94 -17.18
C ARG A 258 -9.83 -4.12 -18.28
N THR A 259 -10.78 -5.04 -18.12
CA THR A 259 -11.68 -5.46 -19.22
C THR A 259 -12.79 -4.45 -19.54
N GLY A 260 -12.82 -3.31 -18.86
CA GLY A 260 -13.74 -2.19 -19.13
C GLY A 260 -13.26 -0.91 -18.44
N LEU A 261 -14.20 -0.05 -18.04
CA LEU A 261 -13.87 1.20 -17.37
C LEU A 261 -13.14 0.98 -16.03
N HIS A 262 -11.97 1.58 -15.91
CA HIS A 262 -11.14 1.52 -14.71
C HIS A 262 -10.28 2.77 -14.55
N PHE A 263 -9.82 3.02 -13.32
CA PHE A 263 -8.82 4.05 -13.06
C PHE A 263 -7.43 3.45 -13.02
N ARG A 264 -6.49 4.15 -13.66
CA ARG A 264 -5.06 3.99 -13.45
C ARG A 264 -4.59 5.08 -12.51
N VAL A 265 -3.97 4.68 -11.39
CA VAL A 265 -3.58 5.59 -10.31
C VAL A 265 -2.09 5.46 -10.04
N SER A 266 -1.35 6.56 -10.14
CA SER A 266 0.12 6.59 -10.03
C SER A 266 0.60 7.80 -9.22
N SER A 267 1.65 7.61 -8.42
CA SER A 267 2.45 8.68 -7.80
C SER A 267 3.82 8.66 -8.47
N GLY A 268 4.03 9.61 -9.37
CA GLY A 268 5.19 9.62 -10.26
C GLY A 268 5.32 8.34 -11.09
N ASP A 269 6.53 7.79 -11.09
CA ASP A 269 6.85 6.58 -11.85
C ASP A 269 6.52 5.27 -11.10
N ARG A 270 6.29 5.32 -9.77
CA ARG A 270 6.28 4.11 -8.93
C ARG A 270 5.29 4.15 -7.76
N ALA A 271 4.20 3.39 -7.89
CA ALA A 271 3.27 3.07 -6.80
C ALA A 271 3.87 2.14 -5.71
N ASN A 272 4.94 1.42 -6.01
CA ASN A 272 5.53 0.41 -5.12
C ASN A 272 6.71 0.92 -4.26
N ARG A 273 6.92 2.23 -4.17
CA ARG A 273 7.91 2.83 -3.25
C ARG A 273 7.47 2.64 -1.80
N PRO A 274 8.42 2.58 -0.83
CA PRO A 274 8.08 2.63 0.59
C PRO A 274 7.26 3.88 0.91
N ALA A 275 6.27 3.77 1.80
CA ALA A 275 5.37 4.88 2.10
C ALA A 275 6.09 6.15 2.61
N SER A 276 7.26 6.02 3.27
CA SER A 276 8.04 7.17 3.72
C SER A 276 8.77 7.91 2.59
N ALA A 277 8.86 7.31 1.41
CA ALA A 277 9.49 7.90 0.23
C ALA A 277 8.52 8.73 -0.62
N HIS A 278 7.27 8.90 -0.17
CA HIS A 278 6.26 9.69 -0.85
C HIS A 278 6.68 11.15 -0.96
N ASP A 279 6.94 11.58 -2.19
CA ASP A 279 7.37 12.93 -2.55
C ASP A 279 6.63 13.50 -3.76
N GLU A 280 5.73 12.73 -4.37
CA GLU A 280 4.96 13.09 -5.55
C GLU A 280 3.48 12.83 -5.31
N PRO A 281 2.57 13.74 -5.69
CA PRO A 281 1.15 13.54 -5.46
C PRO A 281 0.62 12.37 -6.29
N TRP A 282 -0.40 11.68 -5.78
CA TRP A 282 -1.15 10.74 -6.59
C TRP A 282 -1.97 11.47 -7.65
N GLY A 283 -2.00 10.89 -8.85
CA GLY A 283 -2.92 11.22 -9.91
C GLY A 283 -3.73 10.00 -10.32
N ALA A 284 -4.99 10.21 -10.69
CA ALA A 284 -5.86 9.17 -11.23
C ALA A 284 -6.31 9.54 -12.65
N SER A 285 -6.37 8.56 -13.54
CA SER A 285 -6.89 8.74 -14.89
C SER A 285 -7.82 7.58 -15.24
N LEU A 286 -8.93 7.89 -15.88
CA LEU A 286 -9.95 6.95 -16.32
C LEU A 286 -9.59 6.39 -17.70
N TYR A 287 -9.74 5.08 -17.85
CA TYR A 287 -9.51 4.33 -19.09
C TYR A 287 -10.71 3.42 -19.38
N ASP A 288 -10.93 3.09 -20.65
CA ASP A 288 -11.82 2.03 -21.11
C ASP A 288 -10.97 0.99 -21.88
N GLY A 289 -10.67 -0.14 -21.25
CA GLY A 289 -9.57 -0.97 -21.74
C GLY A 289 -8.26 -0.19 -21.72
N ASP A 290 -7.51 -0.19 -22.82
CA ASP A 290 -6.25 0.58 -22.91
C ASP A 290 -6.46 2.03 -23.39
N ASP A 291 -7.70 2.43 -23.71
CA ASP A 291 -8.01 3.75 -24.24
C ASP A 291 -8.21 4.76 -23.12
N TYR A 292 -7.44 5.85 -23.16
CA TYR A 292 -7.56 6.96 -22.21
C TYR A 292 -8.87 7.74 -22.42
N VAL A 293 -9.59 8.00 -21.32
CA VAL A 293 -10.87 8.73 -21.34
C VAL A 293 -10.71 10.12 -20.74
N ALA A 294 -10.23 10.22 -19.50
CA ALA A 294 -10.13 11.47 -18.76
C ALA A 294 -9.12 11.40 -17.61
N THR A 295 -8.64 12.54 -17.15
CA THR A 295 -7.83 12.65 -15.93
C THR A 295 -8.70 13.20 -14.81
N LEU A 296 -8.62 12.55 -13.66
CA LEU A 296 -9.21 13.04 -12.42
C LEU A 296 -8.24 14.04 -11.78
N ASP A 297 -8.76 14.88 -10.88
CA ASP A 297 -7.91 15.78 -10.11
C ASP A 297 -6.78 15.01 -9.42
N ALA A 298 -5.58 15.60 -9.47
CA ALA A 298 -4.46 15.16 -8.65
C ALA A 298 -4.60 15.75 -7.25
N ALA A 299 -4.06 15.05 -6.26
CA ALA A 299 -4.05 15.61 -4.92
C ALA A 299 -3.18 16.88 -4.82
N PRO A 300 -3.44 17.74 -3.82
CA PRO A 300 -2.66 18.94 -3.62
C PRO A 300 -1.16 18.65 -3.47
N ALA A 301 -0.33 19.43 -4.14
CA ALA A 301 1.12 19.29 -4.04
C ALA A 301 1.60 19.49 -2.60
N GLY A 302 2.44 18.57 -2.11
CA GLY A 302 2.99 18.60 -0.76
C GLY A 302 2.03 18.11 0.34
N ALA A 303 0.84 17.60 -0.03
CA ALA A 303 0.00 16.89 0.92
C ALA A 303 0.74 15.65 1.47
N PRO A 304 0.57 15.32 2.76
CA PRO A 304 1.03 14.05 3.29
C PRO A 304 0.37 12.87 2.58
N LEU A 305 1.08 11.73 2.50
CA LEU A 305 0.59 10.52 1.83
C LEU A 305 -0.84 10.13 2.24
N ALA A 306 -1.19 10.24 3.52
CA ALA A 306 -2.52 9.85 4.00
C ALA A 306 -3.64 10.77 3.50
N GLU A 307 -3.39 12.08 3.45
CA GLU A 307 -4.33 13.06 2.92
C GLU A 307 -4.50 12.90 1.41
N ASP A 308 -3.38 12.67 0.72
CA ASP A 308 -3.33 12.40 -0.71
C ASP A 308 -4.14 11.13 -1.08
N CYS A 309 -3.88 10.02 -0.40
CA CYS A 309 -4.62 8.76 -0.59
C CYS A 309 -6.12 8.92 -0.35
N ALA A 310 -6.51 9.65 0.72
CA ALA A 310 -7.91 9.90 1.03
C ALA A 310 -8.59 10.79 -0.02
N HIS A 311 -7.87 11.81 -0.51
CA HIS A 311 -8.33 12.70 -1.56
C HIS A 311 -8.65 11.93 -2.84
N ILE A 312 -7.70 11.13 -3.33
CA ILE A 312 -7.87 10.34 -4.55
C ILE A 312 -8.96 9.29 -4.39
N ALA A 313 -9.03 8.59 -3.26
CA ALA A 313 -10.10 7.62 -3.01
C ALA A 313 -11.49 8.27 -3.07
N ARG A 314 -11.63 9.48 -2.49
CA ARG A 314 -12.89 10.26 -2.56
C ARG A 314 -13.20 10.70 -3.99
N ALA A 315 -12.21 11.18 -4.74
CA ALA A 315 -12.38 11.62 -6.12
C ALA A 315 -12.85 10.47 -7.02
N ILE A 316 -12.24 9.29 -6.87
CA ILE A 316 -12.63 8.06 -7.57
C ILE A 316 -14.07 7.67 -7.22
N ALA A 317 -14.44 7.71 -5.94
CA ALA A 317 -15.80 7.39 -5.49
C ALA A 317 -16.85 8.33 -6.10
N ALA A 318 -16.62 9.65 -6.02
CA ALA A 318 -17.53 10.65 -6.58
C ALA A 318 -17.69 10.52 -8.10
N HIS A 319 -16.59 10.25 -8.81
CA HIS A 319 -16.62 10.05 -10.25
C HIS A 319 -17.37 8.77 -10.63
N SER A 320 -17.14 7.68 -9.88
CA SER A 320 -17.82 6.40 -10.09
C SER A 320 -19.33 6.50 -9.87
N ASP A 321 -19.77 7.23 -8.83
CA ASP A 321 -21.20 7.46 -8.57
C ASP A 321 -21.85 8.27 -9.69
N THR A 322 -21.14 9.25 -10.25
CA THR A 322 -21.59 10.03 -11.41
C THR A 322 -21.77 9.15 -12.63
N LEU A 323 -20.79 8.30 -12.96
CA LEU A 323 -20.88 7.37 -14.09
C LEU A 323 -22.03 6.37 -13.93
N ARG A 324 -22.26 5.85 -12.73
CA ARG A 324 -23.38 4.93 -12.45
C ARG A 324 -24.75 5.59 -12.60
N SER A 325 -24.86 6.90 -12.32
CA SER A 325 -26.12 7.64 -12.47
C SER A 325 -26.51 7.92 -13.93
N GLN A 326 -25.57 7.75 -14.88
CA GLN A 326 -25.78 7.99 -16.30
C GLN A 326 -26.15 6.74 -17.10
N GLN A 327 -26.07 5.55 -16.48
CA GLN A 327 -26.44 4.26 -17.06
C GLN A 327 -27.89 3.89 -16.72
#